data_AF-A0A7W8A5B4-F1
#
_entry.id   AF-A0A7W8A5B4-F1
#
_cell.length_a   1.000
_cell.length_b   1.000
_cell.length_c   1.000
_cell.angle_alpha   90.00
_cell.angle_beta   90.00
_cell.angle_gamma   90.00
#
_symmetry.space_group_name_H-M   'P 1'
#
loop_
_entity.id
_entity.type
_entity.pdbx_description
1 polymer ?
#
loop_
_entity_poly.entity_id
_entity_poly.type
_entity_poly.pdbx_seq_one_letter_code
_entity_poly.pdbx_strand_id
1 'polypeptide(L)'
;MRKLLPVLVVCALAGCASPDTGPQAATPAPTPSTPTTSASATESPSREPTTKVKACFDGDCLLKLSKPVTIRLNAKKFYYPKLEVVAIDKDTITYWVEYPHGGGVEQRLGEGGGSSFAFRENTPVEVKLVSITKGQALLSLSPGERG
;
A
#
# COMPACT_ATOMS: atom_id res chain seq x y z
N MET A 1 -42.17 22.84 3.95
CA MET A 1 -42.99 23.11 5.16
C MET A 1 -42.50 22.20 6.28
N ARG A 2 -42.16 22.79 7.44
CA ARG A 2 -42.21 22.28 8.85
C ARG A 2 -42.00 20.76 9.07
N LYS A 3 -41.09 20.28 9.92
CA LYS A 3 -40.90 20.69 11.33
C LYS A 3 -39.48 20.37 11.85
N LEU A 4 -38.83 21.41 12.37
CA LEU A 4 -37.91 21.32 13.52
C LEU A 4 -38.72 20.95 14.78
N LEU A 5 -38.13 20.21 15.71
CA LEU A 5 -37.88 20.71 17.08
C LEU A 5 -36.97 19.75 17.88
N PRO A 6 -36.20 20.29 18.85
CA PRO A 6 -35.13 19.63 19.62
C PRO A 6 -35.62 19.16 20.99
N VAL A 7 -34.85 18.29 21.65
CA VAL A 7 -34.97 18.09 23.11
C VAL A 7 -33.59 18.21 23.75
N LEU A 8 -33.43 19.35 24.43
CA LEU A 8 -32.40 19.67 25.41
C LEU A 8 -32.71 18.92 26.71
N VAL A 9 -31.71 18.27 27.30
CA VAL A 9 -31.74 17.90 28.73
C VAL A 9 -30.42 18.33 29.36
N VAL A 10 -30.52 19.26 30.30
CA VAL A 10 -29.48 19.74 31.23
C VAL A 10 -29.89 19.29 32.63
N CYS A 11 -28.97 18.69 33.39
CA CYS A 11 -28.92 18.66 34.87
C CYS A 11 -27.49 18.18 35.24
N ALA A 12 -26.59 19.01 35.76
CA ALA A 12 -26.50 19.65 37.09
C ALA A 12 -25.75 18.80 38.14
N LEU A 13 -24.87 19.49 38.88
CA LEU A 13 -23.78 19.04 39.76
C LEU A 13 -24.23 18.30 41.04
N ALA A 14 -23.38 17.39 41.57
CA ALA A 14 -22.85 17.41 42.97
C ALA A 14 -22.12 16.10 43.38
N GLY A 15 -20.91 16.24 43.93
CA GLY A 15 -20.57 15.65 45.25
C GLY A 15 -19.79 14.32 45.40
N CYS A 16 -18.72 14.39 46.22
CA CYS A 16 -18.01 13.35 47.01
C CYS A 16 -16.92 12.49 46.31
N ALA A 17 -15.62 12.70 46.60
CA ALA A 17 -14.81 12.14 47.72
C ALA A 17 -14.64 10.60 47.59
N SER A 18 -13.47 9.96 47.54
CA SER A 18 -12.15 10.15 48.20
C SER A 18 -11.05 9.32 47.47
N PRO A 19 -9.76 9.45 47.82
CA PRO A 19 -8.63 8.93 47.04
C PRO A 19 -8.32 7.46 47.36
N ASP A 20 -8.03 6.67 46.32
CA ASP A 20 -7.49 5.32 46.47
C ASP A 20 -6.04 5.30 45.98
N THR A 21 -5.12 5.17 46.94
CA THR A 21 -3.68 5.06 46.74
C THR A 21 -3.36 3.61 46.41
N GLY A 22 -3.36 3.28 45.12
CA GLY A 22 -2.78 2.03 44.62
C GLY A 22 -1.32 2.24 44.20
N PRO A 23 -0.34 1.46 44.71
CA PRO A 23 1.02 1.47 44.18
C PRO A 23 1.06 0.60 42.93
N GLN A 24 1.33 1.18 41.75
CA GLN A 24 1.61 0.36 40.58
C GLN A 24 2.64 0.99 39.64
N ALA A 25 3.81 0.35 39.69
CA ALA A 25 4.73 0.01 38.61
C ALA A 25 5.26 1.13 37.67
N ALA A 26 6.59 1.22 37.66
CA ALA A 26 7.43 2.06 36.81
C ALA A 26 6.96 2.24 35.36
N THR A 27 6.89 3.50 34.95
CA THR A 27 6.82 3.94 33.55
C THR A 27 8.07 3.47 32.79
N PRO A 28 7.95 2.70 31.69
CA PRO A 28 9.07 2.49 30.79
C PRO A 28 9.38 3.81 30.06
N ALA A 29 10.66 4.17 30.05
CA ALA A 29 11.20 5.33 29.36
C ALA A 29 10.87 5.29 27.84
N PRO A 30 10.66 6.45 27.19
CA PRO A 30 10.51 6.49 25.73
C PRO A 30 11.83 6.03 25.09
N THR A 31 11.78 4.91 24.39
CA THR A 31 12.90 4.48 23.56
C THR A 31 12.98 5.43 22.36
N PRO A 32 14.15 6.03 22.06
CA PRO A 32 14.30 6.86 20.88
C PRO A 32 14.11 6.01 19.63
N SER A 33 13.07 6.33 18.84
CA SER A 33 12.87 5.74 17.52
C SER A 33 14.07 6.06 16.64
N THR A 34 14.87 5.04 16.35
CA THR A 34 15.97 5.12 15.39
C THR A 34 15.37 5.41 14.01
N PRO A 35 15.86 6.39 13.25
CA PRO A 35 15.42 6.56 11.86
C PRO A 35 15.82 5.30 11.09
N THR A 36 14.82 4.58 10.58
CA THR A 36 15.03 3.50 9.62
C THR A 36 15.67 4.10 8.38
N THR A 37 16.94 3.80 8.17
CA THR A 37 17.69 4.12 6.95
C THR A 37 16.88 3.62 5.76
N SER A 38 16.38 4.55 4.94
CA SER A 38 15.80 4.23 3.64
C SER A 38 16.88 3.55 2.81
N ALA A 39 16.71 2.26 2.54
CA ALA A 39 17.52 1.55 1.58
C ALA A 39 17.41 2.29 0.24
N SER A 40 18.54 2.80 -0.26
CA SER A 40 18.67 3.26 -1.64
C SER A 40 18.23 2.11 -2.54
N ALA A 41 17.10 2.29 -3.22
CA ALA A 41 16.72 1.43 -4.32
C ALA A 41 17.81 1.56 -5.38
N THR A 42 18.67 0.54 -5.48
CA THR A 42 19.59 0.36 -6.60
C THR A 42 18.74 0.43 -7.87
N GLU A 43 18.95 1.49 -8.64
CA GLU A 43 18.24 1.77 -9.88
C GLU A 43 18.42 0.59 -10.83
N SER A 44 17.35 -0.19 -10.98
CA SER A 44 17.31 -1.33 -11.89
C SER A 44 17.69 -0.86 -13.30
N PRO A 45 18.55 -1.59 -14.04
CA PRO A 45 19.08 -1.14 -15.31
C PRO A 45 17.95 -0.75 -16.26
N SER A 46 17.96 0.53 -16.65
CA SER A 46 17.10 1.21 -17.64
C SER A 46 16.23 0.25 -18.48
N ARG A 47 15.10 -0.20 -17.92
CA ARG A 47 14.10 -0.93 -18.70
C ARG A 47 13.39 0.09 -19.57
N GLU A 48 13.35 -0.16 -20.87
CA GLU A 48 12.64 0.75 -21.77
C GLU A 48 11.14 0.75 -21.43
N PRO A 49 10.51 1.92 -21.24
CA PRO A 49 9.09 2.00 -20.96
C PRO A 49 8.24 1.39 -22.08
N THR A 50 7.36 0.45 -21.75
CA THR A 50 6.50 -0.26 -22.70
C THR A 50 5.02 -0.06 -22.39
N THR A 51 4.15 -0.18 -23.38
CA THR A 51 2.68 -0.29 -23.19
C THR A 51 2.19 -1.75 -23.30
N LYS A 52 3.10 -2.68 -23.61
CA LYS A 52 2.80 -4.10 -23.80
C LYS A 52 2.77 -4.80 -22.45
N VAL A 53 1.59 -4.93 -21.86
CA VAL A 53 1.38 -5.60 -20.56
C VAL A 53 1.99 -7.01 -20.49
N LYS A 54 1.98 -7.75 -21.61
CA LYS A 54 2.57 -9.10 -21.68
C LYS A 54 4.08 -9.13 -21.42
N ALA A 55 4.78 -8.01 -21.61
CA ALA A 55 6.20 -7.90 -21.29
C ALA A 55 6.47 -7.98 -19.77
N CYS A 56 5.45 -7.80 -18.94
CA CYS A 56 5.56 -7.86 -17.48
C CYS A 56 5.35 -9.26 -16.89
N PHE A 57 5.26 -10.30 -17.71
CA PHE A 57 4.98 -11.67 -17.24
C PHE A 57 5.99 -12.15 -16.20
N ASP A 58 7.28 -11.82 -16.40
CA ASP A 58 8.36 -12.20 -15.50
C ASP A 58 8.58 -11.22 -14.35
N GLY A 59 7.64 -10.29 -14.13
CA GLY A 59 7.69 -9.27 -13.08
C GLY A 59 8.82 -8.27 -13.30
N ASP A 60 9.31 -8.14 -14.54
CA ASP A 60 10.53 -7.42 -14.91
C ASP A 60 10.20 -6.43 -16.05
N CYS A 61 9.49 -5.35 -15.74
CA CYS A 61 9.11 -4.37 -16.76
C CYS A 61 8.95 -2.94 -16.22
N LEU A 62 8.90 -1.98 -17.14
CA LEU A 62 8.50 -0.61 -16.88
C LEU A 62 7.28 -0.28 -17.77
N LEU A 63 6.10 -0.22 -17.19
CA LEU A 63 4.82 -0.21 -17.90
C LEU A 63 4.18 1.18 -17.88
N LYS A 64 3.88 1.72 -19.06
CA LYS A 64 3.09 2.93 -19.26
C LYS A 64 1.61 2.59 -19.29
N LEU A 65 0.84 3.20 -18.39
CA LEU A 65 -0.58 2.94 -18.19
C LEU A 65 -1.38 4.24 -18.27
N SER A 66 -2.47 4.23 -19.04
CA SER A 66 -3.43 5.35 -19.11
C SER A 66 -4.84 4.95 -18.69
N LYS A 67 -5.05 3.68 -18.35
CA LYS A 67 -6.32 3.12 -17.90
C LYS A 67 -6.10 1.89 -17.02
N PRO A 68 -7.11 1.48 -16.23
CA PRO A 68 -7.09 0.23 -15.48
C PRO A 68 -6.74 -0.97 -16.37
N VAL A 69 -5.97 -1.93 -15.83
CA VAL A 69 -5.48 -3.08 -16.57
C VAL A 69 -5.13 -4.27 -15.68
N THR A 70 -5.29 -5.48 -16.21
CA THR A 70 -4.79 -6.72 -15.59
C THR A 70 -3.42 -7.08 -16.16
N ILE A 71 -2.42 -7.18 -15.30
CA ILE A 71 -1.06 -7.63 -15.59
C ILE A 71 -0.96 -9.12 -15.22
N ARG A 72 -0.75 -10.00 -16.20
CA ARG A 72 -0.49 -11.42 -15.92
C ARG A 72 0.94 -11.61 -15.46
N LEU A 73 1.11 -12.45 -14.44
CA LEU A 73 2.39 -12.77 -13.84
C LEU A 73 2.68 -14.27 -13.94
N ASN A 74 3.94 -14.64 -13.86
CA ASN A 74 4.38 -16.02 -13.80
C ASN A 74 4.06 -16.63 -12.43
N ALA A 75 2.88 -17.27 -12.32
CA ALA A 75 2.42 -17.89 -11.08
C ALA A 75 3.39 -18.95 -10.51
N LYS A 76 4.19 -19.62 -11.35
CA LYS A 76 5.19 -20.58 -10.86
C LYS A 76 6.34 -19.89 -10.13
N LYS A 77 6.72 -18.70 -10.59
CA LYS A 77 7.80 -17.90 -10.00
C LYS A 77 7.31 -17.13 -8.78
N PHE A 78 6.16 -16.46 -8.91
CA PHE A 78 5.68 -15.47 -7.96
C PHE A 78 4.52 -15.94 -7.07
N TYR A 79 3.97 -17.14 -7.27
CA TYR A 79 2.71 -17.62 -6.70
C TYR A 79 1.44 -16.88 -7.17
N TYR A 80 1.55 -15.58 -7.41
CA TYR A 80 0.46 -14.72 -7.89
C TYR A 80 0.29 -14.80 -9.40
N PRO A 81 -0.90 -15.14 -9.93
CA PRO A 81 -1.11 -15.25 -11.38
C PRO A 81 -1.35 -13.89 -12.06
N LYS A 82 -1.74 -12.86 -11.31
CA LYS A 82 -2.05 -11.54 -11.84
C LYS A 82 -1.95 -10.45 -10.78
N LEU A 83 -1.76 -9.22 -11.25
CA LEU A 83 -1.95 -7.97 -10.54
C LEU A 83 -2.94 -7.11 -11.35
N GLU A 84 -3.87 -6.45 -10.69
CA GLU A 84 -4.88 -5.61 -11.35
C GLU A 84 -4.69 -4.16 -10.95
N VAL A 85 -4.33 -3.29 -11.90
CA VAL A 85 -4.43 -1.84 -11.69
C VAL A 85 -5.88 -1.45 -11.90
N VAL A 86 -6.56 -1.06 -10.83
CA VAL A 86 -8.02 -0.83 -10.83
C VAL A 86 -8.37 0.64 -11.02
N ALA A 87 -7.49 1.57 -10.64
CA ALA A 87 -7.67 3.00 -10.84
C ALA A 87 -6.33 3.72 -11.10
N ILE A 88 -6.39 4.78 -11.89
CA ILE A 88 -5.28 5.71 -12.14
C ILE A 88 -5.84 7.11 -11.97
N ASP A 89 -5.43 7.78 -10.90
CA ASP A 89 -5.81 9.15 -10.58
C ASP A 89 -4.70 10.14 -11.00
N LYS A 90 -4.86 11.40 -10.63
CA LYS A 90 -3.92 12.47 -10.98
C LYS A 90 -2.51 12.25 -10.42
N ASP A 91 -2.42 11.65 -9.23
CA ASP A 91 -1.21 11.55 -8.41
C ASP A 91 -1.00 10.15 -7.79
N THR A 92 -1.97 9.26 -7.96
CA THR A 92 -1.93 7.92 -7.39
C THR A 92 -2.39 6.84 -8.37
N ILE A 93 -1.95 5.61 -8.14
CA ILE A 93 -2.59 4.42 -8.70
C ILE A 93 -3.16 3.59 -7.57
N THR A 94 -4.21 2.83 -7.86
CA THR A 94 -4.72 1.78 -6.99
C THR A 94 -4.60 0.45 -7.72
N TYR A 95 -4.06 -0.55 -7.04
CA TYR A 95 -3.96 -1.90 -7.57
C TYR A 95 -4.42 -2.95 -6.56
N TRP A 96 -4.89 -4.08 -7.08
CA TRP A 96 -5.36 -5.23 -6.34
C TRP A 96 -4.50 -6.45 -6.66
N VAL A 97 -4.17 -7.22 -5.63
CA VAL A 97 -3.53 -8.54 -5.76
C VAL A 97 -4.45 -9.57 -5.11
N GLU A 98 -4.82 -10.57 -5.91
CA GLU A 98 -5.61 -11.71 -5.44
C GLU A 98 -4.67 -12.77 -4.84
N TYR A 99 -4.85 -13.08 -3.56
CA TYR A 99 -4.16 -14.17 -2.86
C TYR A 99 -4.90 -15.49 -3.15
N PRO A 100 -4.24 -16.47 -3.79
CA PRO A 100 -4.82 -17.80 -3.91
C PRO A 100 -5.23 -18.32 -2.52
N HIS A 101 -6.52 -18.66 -2.36
CA HIS A 101 -7.13 -19.18 -1.12
C HIS A 101 -7.34 -18.19 0.04
N GLY A 102 -7.10 -16.89 -0.14
CA GLY A 102 -7.10 -15.93 0.97
C GLY A 102 -7.78 -14.58 0.71
N GLY A 103 -8.49 -14.42 -0.41
CA GLY A 103 -9.07 -13.14 -0.82
C GLY A 103 -8.05 -12.29 -1.60
N GLY A 104 -7.93 -11.02 -1.29
CA GLY A 104 -6.93 -10.14 -1.92
C GLY A 104 -6.69 -8.87 -1.10
N VAL A 105 -5.72 -8.07 -1.54
CA VAL A 105 -5.41 -6.77 -0.93
C VAL A 105 -5.44 -5.68 -1.99
N GLU A 106 -5.99 -4.53 -1.59
CA GLU A 106 -5.87 -3.29 -2.32
C GLU A 106 -4.68 -2.48 -1.80
N GLN A 107 -3.92 -1.88 -2.71
CA GLN A 107 -2.79 -1.02 -2.41
C GLN A 107 -2.91 0.26 -3.23
N ARG A 108 -2.64 1.39 -2.57
CA ARG A 108 -2.61 2.71 -3.22
C ARG A 108 -1.20 3.27 -3.16
N LEU A 109 -0.65 3.60 -4.33
CA LEU A 109 0.68 4.17 -4.45
C LEU A 109 0.59 5.61 -4.96
N GLY A 110 1.25 6.53 -4.27
CA GLY A 110 1.57 7.86 -4.80
C GLY A 110 2.86 7.83 -5.61
N GLU A 111 3.11 8.91 -6.37
CA GLU A 111 4.35 9.07 -7.13
C GLU A 111 5.60 8.86 -6.26
N GLY A 112 6.55 8.06 -6.76
CA GLY A 112 7.75 7.63 -6.04
C GLY A 112 7.51 6.50 -5.03
N GLY A 113 6.25 6.23 -4.67
CA GLY A 113 5.85 5.22 -3.72
C GLY A 113 6.03 3.80 -4.24
N GLY A 114 6.28 2.88 -3.32
CA GLY A 114 6.47 1.47 -3.62
C GLY A 114 5.84 0.57 -2.57
N SER A 115 5.60 -0.68 -2.97
CA SER A 115 5.07 -1.75 -2.14
C SER A 115 5.56 -3.08 -2.69
N SER A 116 5.47 -4.14 -1.91
CA SER A 116 5.79 -5.48 -2.36
C SER A 116 4.77 -6.50 -1.86
N PHE A 117 4.65 -7.60 -2.58
CA PHE A 117 3.86 -8.75 -2.17
C PHE A 117 4.64 -10.03 -2.46
N ALA A 118 4.50 -11.01 -1.56
CA ALA A 118 5.29 -12.23 -1.56
C ALA A 118 4.47 -13.39 -1.00
N PHE A 119 4.89 -14.63 -1.27
CA PHE A 119 4.30 -15.81 -0.65
C PHE A 119 5.38 -16.86 -0.37
N ARG A 120 5.62 -17.18 0.91
CA ARG A 120 6.57 -18.23 1.33
C ARG A 120 7.93 -18.08 0.61
N GLU A 121 8.44 -19.16 0.03
CA GLU A 121 9.72 -19.19 -0.72
C GLU A 121 9.66 -18.62 -2.15
N ASN A 122 8.50 -18.18 -2.65
CA ASN A 122 8.40 -17.58 -3.98
C ASN A 122 9.07 -16.20 -4.01
N THR A 123 9.56 -15.83 -5.20
CA THR A 123 10.17 -14.50 -5.40
C THR A 123 9.13 -13.41 -5.11
N PRO A 124 9.45 -12.39 -4.29
CA PRO A 124 8.57 -11.25 -4.11
C PRO A 124 8.46 -10.42 -5.41
N VAL A 125 7.32 -9.75 -5.58
CA VAL A 125 7.15 -8.74 -6.63
C VAL A 125 7.14 -7.38 -5.95
N GLU A 126 8.03 -6.51 -6.39
CA GLU A 126 8.03 -5.10 -6.04
C GLU A 126 7.26 -4.30 -7.08
N VAL A 127 6.42 -3.39 -6.61
CA VAL A 127 5.62 -2.49 -7.42
C VAL A 127 5.96 -1.08 -7.02
N LYS A 128 6.41 -0.27 -7.98
CA LYS A 128 6.76 1.13 -7.75
C LYS A 128 6.07 2.03 -8.77
N LEU A 129 5.34 3.04 -8.29
CA LEU A 129 4.86 4.10 -9.15
C LEU A 129 6.00 5.08 -9.38
N VAL A 130 6.60 5.05 -10.57
CA VAL A 130 7.76 5.88 -10.91
C VAL A 130 7.35 7.34 -11.11
N SER A 131 6.28 7.57 -11.88
CA SER A 131 5.74 8.91 -12.12
C SER A 131 4.32 8.85 -12.66
N ILE A 132 3.57 9.96 -12.53
CA ILE A 132 2.32 10.19 -13.27
C ILE A 132 2.45 11.50 -14.05
N THR A 133 2.42 11.41 -15.38
CA THR A 133 2.52 12.57 -16.26
C THR A 133 1.34 12.60 -17.23
N LYS A 134 0.57 13.71 -17.22
CA LYS A 134 -0.57 13.92 -18.13
C LYS A 134 -1.59 12.75 -18.14
N GLY A 135 -1.87 12.19 -16.96
CA GLY A 135 -2.80 11.05 -16.82
C GLY A 135 -2.23 9.71 -17.29
N GLN A 136 -0.92 9.63 -17.55
CA GLN A 136 -0.21 8.39 -17.83
C GLN A 136 0.70 8.05 -16.64
N ALA A 137 0.43 6.92 -16.00
CA ALA A 137 1.27 6.36 -14.95
C ALA A 137 2.41 5.53 -15.55
N LEU A 138 3.59 5.66 -14.95
CA LEU A 138 4.75 4.83 -15.23
C LEU A 138 4.96 3.89 -14.05
N LEU A 139 4.63 2.62 -14.22
CA LEU A 139 4.67 1.59 -13.18
C LEU A 139 5.85 0.65 -13.40
N SER A 140 6.73 0.53 -12.42
CA SER A 140 7.79 -0.48 -12.41
C SER A 140 7.31 -1.71 -11.67
N LEU A 141 7.49 -2.88 -12.29
CA LEU A 141 7.42 -4.18 -11.61
C LEU A 141 8.83 -4.76 -11.62
N SER A 142 9.35 -5.16 -10.46
CA SER A 142 10.65 -5.84 -10.34
C SER A 142 10.54 -7.09 -9.48
N PRO A 143 11.30 -8.16 -9.77
CA PRO A 143 11.51 -9.23 -8.80
C PRO A 143 12.31 -8.66 -7.62
N GLY A 144 11.81 -8.79 -6.39
CA GLY A 144 12.55 -8.39 -5.19
C GLY A 144 13.54 -9.47 -4.73
N GLU A 145 14.40 -9.11 -3.77
CA GLU A 145 15.34 -10.05 -3.16
C GLU A 145 14.60 -11.07 -2.27
N ARG A 146 15.05 -12.34 -2.30
CA ARG A 146 14.55 -13.35 -1.36
C ARG A 146 15.16 -13.06 0.01
N GLY A 147 14.30 -12.78 0.99
CA GLY A 147 14.67 -12.68 2.41
C GLY A 147 14.95 -14.03 3.05
#